data_AF-A0A430BQB8-F1
#
_entry.id   AF-A0A430BQB8-F1
#
_cell.length_a   1.000
_cell.length_b   1.000
_cell.length_c   1.000
_cell.angle_alpha   90.00
_cell.angle_beta   90.00
_cell.angle_gamma   90.00
#
_symmetry.space_group_name_H-M   'P 1'
#
loop_
_entity.id
_entity.type
_entity.pdbx_description
1 polymer ?
#
loop_
_entity_poly.entity_id
_entity_poly.type
_entity_poly.pdbx_seq_one_letter_code
_entity_poly.pdbx_strand_id
1 'polypeptide(L)'
;MAHHHNVSGCLARFVARMRDRVPDEICAARIERFLEGSASADIPQLPDALGERDGRIEKAVAQMEPLTRGVLILVVGRKMPVSEVARRFRMSEARVCRQFRRAIELVAVER
;
A
#
# COMPACT_ATOMS: atom_id res chain seq x y z
N MET A 1 -38.95 13.03 -8.12
CA MET A 1 -37.88 12.38 -8.90
C MET A 1 -36.68 12.18 -7.98
N ALA A 2 -36.36 10.96 -7.52
CA ALA A 2 -35.37 10.76 -6.43
C ALA A 2 -34.35 9.61 -6.63
N HIS A 3 -34.40 8.88 -7.74
CA HIS A 3 -33.67 7.59 -7.85
C HIS A 3 -32.20 7.71 -8.28
N HIS A 4 -31.81 8.74 -9.05
CA HIS A 4 -30.47 8.81 -9.65
C HIS A 4 -29.33 8.92 -8.61
N HIS A 5 -29.49 9.69 -7.54
CA HIS A 5 -28.45 9.84 -6.51
C HIS A 5 -28.21 8.55 -5.71
N ASN A 6 -29.27 7.77 -5.44
CA ASN A 6 -29.17 6.55 -4.64
C ASN A 6 -28.46 5.40 -5.39
N VAL A 7 -28.67 5.29 -6.71
CA VAL A 7 -27.96 4.28 -7.55
C VAL A 7 -26.44 4.48 -7.47
N SER A 8 -25.97 5.72 -7.59
CA SER A 8 -24.55 6.06 -7.46
C SER A 8 -23.98 5.65 -6.09
N GLY A 9 -24.66 6.02 -5.00
CA GLY A 9 -24.25 5.66 -3.63
C GLY A 9 -24.27 4.15 -3.34
N CYS A 10 -25.17 3.39 -3.97
CA CYS A 10 -25.18 1.92 -3.89
C CYS A 10 -24.04 1.29 -4.70
N LEU A 11 -23.80 1.75 -5.92
CA LEU A 11 -22.75 1.22 -6.80
C LEU A 11 -21.35 1.52 -6.23
N ALA A 12 -21.13 2.71 -5.67
CA ALA A 12 -19.89 3.05 -4.95
C ALA A 12 -19.63 2.10 -3.77
N ARG A 13 -20.65 1.83 -2.94
CA ARG A 13 -20.54 0.88 -1.80
C ARG A 13 -20.31 -0.57 -2.26
N PHE A 14 -20.90 -0.99 -3.38
CA PHE A 14 -20.63 -2.29 -3.98
C PHE A 14 -19.19 -2.40 -4.49
N VAL A 15 -18.71 -1.42 -5.26
CA VAL A 15 -17.32 -1.39 -5.75
C VAL A 15 -16.31 -1.37 -4.60
N ALA A 16 -16.56 -0.61 -3.53
CA ALA A 16 -15.71 -0.62 -2.34
C ALA A 16 -15.62 -2.03 -1.71
N ARG A 17 -16.76 -2.68 -1.45
CA ARG A 17 -16.80 -4.05 -0.92
C ARG A 17 -16.12 -5.08 -1.83
N MET A 18 -16.22 -4.93 -3.15
CA MET A 18 -15.54 -5.82 -4.09
C MET A 18 -14.02 -5.59 -4.11
N ARG A 19 -13.52 -4.36 -3.88
CA ARG A 19 -12.08 -4.08 -3.70
C ARG A 19 -11.51 -4.69 -2.42
N ASP A 20 -12.28 -4.70 -1.33
CA ASP A 20 -11.88 -5.38 -0.09
C ASP A 20 -11.91 -6.91 -0.19
N ARG A 21 -12.62 -7.48 -1.18
CA ARG A 21 -12.66 -8.94 -1.45
C ARG A 21 -11.58 -9.45 -2.41
N VAL A 22 -10.77 -8.58 -3.01
CA VAL A 22 -9.60 -9.00 -3.80
C VAL A 22 -8.60 -9.68 -2.86
N PRO A 23 -8.02 -10.85 -3.16
CA PRO A 23 -6.96 -11.46 -2.34
C PRO A 23 -5.72 -10.56 -2.18
N ASP A 24 -5.03 -10.62 -1.03
CA ASP A 24 -3.88 -9.73 -0.74
C ASP A 24 -2.71 -9.96 -1.71
N GLU A 25 -2.56 -11.17 -2.26
CA GLU A 25 -1.56 -11.57 -3.25
C GLU A 25 -1.76 -10.85 -4.59
N ILE A 26 -3.03 -10.68 -5.02
CA ILE A 26 -3.37 -9.92 -6.23
C ILE A 26 -3.10 -8.42 -6.03
N CYS A 27 -3.19 -7.92 -4.80
CA CYS A 27 -2.77 -6.57 -4.47
C CYS A 27 -1.24 -6.43 -4.42
N ALA A 28 -0.53 -7.40 -3.84
CA ALA A 28 0.93 -7.45 -3.81
C ALA A 28 1.53 -7.47 -5.22
N ALA A 29 1.12 -8.42 -6.08
CA ALA A 29 1.66 -8.55 -7.43
C ALA A 29 1.45 -7.30 -8.31
N ARG A 30 0.39 -6.51 -8.07
CA ARG A 30 0.18 -5.21 -8.73
C ARG A 30 1.15 -4.13 -8.23
N ILE A 31 1.51 -4.17 -6.95
CA ILE A 31 2.47 -3.24 -6.36
C ILE A 31 3.88 -3.64 -6.79
N GLU A 32 4.24 -4.93 -6.75
CA GLU A 32 5.54 -5.44 -7.18
C GLU A 32 5.80 -5.10 -8.66
N ARG A 33 4.86 -5.43 -9.57
CA ARG A 33 4.97 -5.03 -10.98
C ARG A 33 5.04 -3.52 -11.21
N PHE A 34 4.43 -2.71 -10.34
CA PHE A 34 4.58 -1.26 -10.40
C PHE A 34 5.95 -0.80 -9.87
N LEU A 35 6.45 -1.43 -8.82
CA LEU A 35 7.76 -1.13 -8.25
C LEU A 35 8.88 -1.49 -9.23
N GLU A 36 8.82 -2.67 -9.87
CA GLU A 36 9.67 -3.09 -10.99
C GLU A 36 9.68 -2.04 -12.12
N GLY A 37 8.50 -1.69 -12.65
CA GLY A 37 8.39 -0.65 -13.69
C GLY A 37 8.89 0.74 -13.24
N SER A 38 8.83 1.03 -11.94
CA SER A 38 9.35 2.26 -11.32
C SER A 38 10.80 2.17 -10.85
N ALA A 39 11.50 1.06 -11.11
CA ALA A 39 12.94 0.92 -10.89
C ALA A 39 13.74 1.29 -12.14
N SER A 40 13.10 1.25 -13.33
CA SER A 40 13.63 1.60 -14.65
C SER A 40 13.43 3.07 -15.03
N ALA A 41 12.93 3.90 -14.12
CA ALA A 41 12.74 5.35 -14.29
C ALA A 41 13.06 6.04 -12.96
N ASP A 42 13.76 7.17 -12.99
CA ASP A 42 14.61 7.76 -11.93
C ASP A 42 13.90 8.25 -10.65
N ILE A 43 13.09 7.40 -10.04
CA ILE A 43 12.49 7.60 -8.72
C ILE A 43 13.40 6.91 -7.70
N PRO A 44 13.89 7.58 -6.64
CA PRO A 44 14.75 6.96 -5.63
C PRO A 44 14.23 5.62 -5.11
N GLN A 45 15.11 4.61 -5.12
CA GLN A 45 14.82 3.24 -4.69
C GLN A 45 14.87 3.17 -3.16
N LEU A 46 13.80 3.67 -2.52
CA LEU A 46 13.86 4.27 -1.18
C LEU A 46 14.76 5.52 -1.14
N PRO A 47 14.69 6.34 -0.08
CA PRO A 47 15.72 7.32 0.22
C PRO A 47 16.93 6.64 0.88
N ASP A 48 18.14 6.90 0.38
CA ASP A 48 19.39 6.75 1.15
C ASP A 48 19.44 7.67 2.39
N ALA A 49 18.41 8.50 2.61
CA ALA A 49 18.22 9.36 3.77
C ALA A 49 17.79 8.62 5.06
N LEU A 50 17.95 7.29 5.13
CA LEU A 50 18.17 6.59 6.41
C LEU A 50 19.66 6.65 6.74
N GLY A 51 20.08 7.82 7.24
CA GLY A 51 21.40 7.98 7.86
C GLY A 51 21.51 7.01 9.03
N GLU A 52 22.61 6.25 9.06
CA GLU A 52 22.77 4.99 9.80
C GLU A 52 21.74 3.91 9.40
N ARG A 53 22.20 2.92 8.60
CA ARG A 53 21.45 1.70 8.31
C ARG A 53 21.32 0.86 9.59
N ASP A 54 20.29 1.10 10.38
CA ASP A 54 19.86 0.14 11.38
C ASP A 54 19.37 -1.13 10.67
N GLY A 55 20.25 -2.13 10.55
CA GLY A 55 19.98 -3.39 9.86
C GLY A 55 18.78 -4.16 10.43
N ARG A 56 18.31 -3.81 11.64
CA ARG A 56 17.05 -4.32 12.19
C ARG A 56 15.83 -3.80 11.42
N ILE A 57 15.84 -2.55 10.97
CA ILE A 57 14.75 -2.01 10.13
C ILE A 57 14.73 -2.72 8.77
N GLU A 58 15.88 -2.97 8.15
CA GLU A 58 15.96 -3.75 6.91
C GLU A 58 15.46 -5.19 7.12
N LYS A 59 15.86 -5.84 8.22
CA LYS A 59 15.43 -7.19 8.59
C LYS A 59 13.93 -7.28 8.90
N ALA A 60 13.36 -6.30 9.62
CA ALA A 60 11.93 -6.20 9.88
C ALA A 60 11.14 -6.08 8.57
N VAL A 61 11.59 -5.20 7.66
CA VAL A 61 10.98 -4.99 6.33
C VAL A 61 11.13 -6.21 5.43
N ALA A 62 12.23 -6.98 5.54
CA ALA A 62 12.42 -8.24 4.81
C ALA A 62 11.43 -9.34 5.26
N GLN A 63 11.09 -9.39 6.56
CA GLN A 63 10.13 -10.34 7.14
C GLN A 63 8.65 -9.98 6.87
N MET A 64 8.35 -8.77 6.40
CA MET A 64 6.97 -8.36 6.11
C MET A 64 6.35 -9.15 4.96
N GLU A 65 5.07 -9.51 5.09
CA GLU A 65 4.24 -9.98 3.99
C GLU A 65 4.33 -9.03 2.78
N PRO A 66 4.37 -9.53 1.53
CA PRO A 66 4.63 -8.72 0.34
C PRO A 66 3.75 -7.47 0.19
N LEU A 67 2.46 -7.57 0.54
CA LEU A 67 1.56 -6.41 0.52
C LEU A 67 1.85 -5.39 1.62
N THR A 68 2.15 -5.84 2.83
CA THR A 68 2.54 -5.00 3.98
C THR A 68 3.81 -4.21 3.63
N ARG A 69 4.82 -4.91 3.10
CA ARG A 69 6.07 -4.34 2.59
C ARG A 69 5.83 -3.35 1.44
N GLY A 70 5.03 -3.73 0.44
CA GLY A 70 4.71 -2.89 -0.70
C GLY A 70 3.98 -1.60 -0.32
N VAL A 71 3.02 -1.67 0.61
CA VAL A 71 2.32 -0.48 1.14
C VAL A 71 3.28 0.45 1.88
N LEU A 72 4.20 -0.09 2.70
CA LEU A 72 5.22 0.72 3.39
C LEU A 72 6.15 1.44 2.40
N ILE A 73 6.66 0.71 1.39
CA ILE A 73 7.53 1.27 0.34
C ILE A 73 6.82 2.39 -0.43
N LEU A 74 5.53 2.21 -0.75
CA LEU A 74 4.76 3.24 -1.46
C LEU A 74 4.50 4.48 -0.60
N VAL A 75 4.04 4.32 0.63
CA VAL A 75 3.64 5.44 1.51
C VAL A 75 4.84 6.21 2.04
N VAL A 76 5.93 5.53 2.43
CA VAL A 76 7.12 6.17 3.00
C VAL A 76 8.18 6.41 1.92
N GLY A 77 8.63 5.35 1.25
CA GLY A 77 9.76 5.42 0.31
C GLY A 77 9.45 6.23 -0.95
N ARG A 78 8.28 5.99 -1.56
CA ARG A 78 7.78 6.71 -2.73
C ARG A 78 6.82 7.88 -2.38
N LYS A 79 6.67 8.22 -1.08
CA LYS A 79 5.84 9.32 -0.52
C LYS A 79 4.39 9.41 -1.04
N MET A 80 3.80 8.29 -1.46
CA MET A 80 2.49 8.25 -2.11
C MET A 80 1.34 8.36 -1.09
N PRO A 81 0.37 9.28 -1.26
CA PRO A 81 -0.75 9.40 -0.32
C PRO A 81 -1.66 8.16 -0.38
N VAL A 82 -2.22 7.79 0.77
CA VAL A 82 -3.08 6.59 0.95
C VAL A 82 -4.21 6.51 -0.08
N SER A 83 -4.83 7.63 -0.42
CA SER A 83 -5.90 7.71 -1.43
C SER A 83 -5.42 7.42 -2.85
N GLU A 84 -4.17 7.79 -3.19
CA GLU A 84 -3.57 7.37 -4.45
C GLU A 84 -3.23 5.89 -4.45
N VAL A 85 -2.63 5.35 -3.37
CA VAL A 85 -2.36 3.91 -3.24
C VAL A 85 -3.65 3.10 -3.43
N ALA A 86 -4.72 3.47 -2.73
CA ALA A 86 -6.02 2.82 -2.83
C ALA A 86 -6.62 2.91 -4.25
N ARG A 87 -6.54 4.09 -4.89
CA ARG A 87 -6.98 4.32 -6.28
C ARG A 87 -6.18 3.48 -7.28
N ARG A 88 -4.85 3.48 -7.18
CA ARG A 88 -3.91 2.89 -8.15
C ARG A 88 -3.94 1.37 -8.11
N PHE A 89 -3.90 0.77 -6.92
CA PHE A 89 -3.86 -0.69 -6.74
C PHE A 89 -5.25 -1.34 -6.61
N ARG A 90 -6.31 -0.51 -6.68
CA ARG A 90 -7.74 -0.86 -6.57
C ARG A 90 -8.08 -1.51 -5.22
N MET A 91 -7.60 -0.92 -4.14
CA MET A 91 -7.89 -1.28 -2.75
C MET A 91 -8.91 -0.30 -2.14
N SER A 92 -9.31 -0.53 -0.88
CA SER A 92 -9.90 0.52 -0.04
C SER A 92 -8.78 1.23 0.74
N GLU A 93 -8.99 2.52 1.06
CA GLU A 93 -8.07 3.27 1.93
C GLU A 93 -7.98 2.63 3.33
N ALA A 94 -9.10 2.10 3.83
CA ALA A 94 -9.14 1.36 5.09
C ALA A 94 -8.24 0.11 5.07
N ARG A 95 -8.08 -0.58 3.94
CA ARG A 95 -7.16 -1.71 3.79
C ARG A 95 -5.71 -1.26 3.73
N VAL A 96 -5.41 -0.19 3.00
CA VAL A 96 -4.07 0.43 2.98
C VAL A 96 -3.67 0.87 4.39
N CYS A 97 -4.56 1.53 5.15
CA CYS A 97 -4.33 1.93 6.54
C CYS A 97 -4.27 0.76 7.55
N ARG A 98 -4.73 -0.45 7.21
CA ARG A 98 -4.47 -1.67 8.01
C ARG A 98 -3.07 -2.19 7.75
N GLN A 99 -2.71 -2.38 6.47
CA GLN A 99 -1.39 -2.90 6.09
C GLN A 99 -0.26 -1.93 6.49
N PHE A 100 -0.48 -0.62 6.38
CA PHE A 100 0.48 0.39 6.85
C PHE A 100 0.71 0.33 8.37
N ARG A 101 -0.35 0.22 9.18
CA ARG A 101 -0.20 0.08 10.63
C ARG A 101 0.55 -1.20 11.01
N ARG A 102 0.22 -2.33 10.38
CA ARG A 102 0.91 -3.60 10.58
C ARG A 102 2.41 -3.52 10.23
N ALA A 103 2.77 -2.75 9.21
CA ALA A 103 4.17 -2.47 8.88
C ALA A 103 4.88 -1.65 9.98
N ILE A 104 4.23 -0.60 10.51
CA ILE A 104 4.77 0.22 11.61
C ILE A 104 4.87 -0.59 12.92
N GLU A 105 3.88 -1.43 13.22
CA GLU A 105 3.88 -2.35 14.37
C GLU A 105 5.09 -3.31 14.32
N LEU A 106 5.38 -3.92 13.15
CA LEU A 106 6.54 -4.78 12.96
C LEU A 106 7.88 -4.04 13.10
N VAL A 107 8.00 -2.80 12.59
CA VAL A 107 9.22 -1.98 12.77
C VAL A 107 9.39 -1.49 14.21
N ALA A 108 8.29 -1.24 14.93
CA ALA A 108 8.32 -0.81 16.32
C ALA A 108 8.75 -1.93 17.29
N VAL A 109 8.58 -3.20 16.91
CA VAL A 109 8.98 -4.38 17.71
C VAL A 109 10.49 -4.66 17.62
N GLU A 110 11.20 -4.25 16.56
CA GLU A 110 12.65 -4.46 16.44
C GLU A 110 13.53 -3.28 16.95
N ARG A 111 12.94 -2.30 17.64
CA ARG A 111 13.63 -1.11 18.20
C ARG A 111 14.27 -1.34 19.58
#